data_AF-A0A966V0B8-F1
#
_entry.id   AF-A0A966V0B8-F1
#
_cell.length_a   1.000
_cell.length_b   1.000
_cell.length_c   1.000
_cell.angle_alpha   90.00
_cell.angle_beta   90.00
_cell.angle_gamma   90.00
#
_symmetry.space_group_name_H-M   'P 1'
#
loop_
_entity.id
_entity.type
_entity.pdbx_description
1 polymer ?
#
loop_
_entity_poly.entity_id
_entity_poly.type
_entity_poly.pdbx_seq_one_letter_code
_entity_poly.pdbx_strand_id
1 'polypeptide(L)'
;IDAKGFVTFNYKQTTNTAAYPITAVTYGLGKLAKSSKNDVVRDFFTWVLETYSPANAEGLGYAPLSGEMKTKALALAKTVSSK
;
A
#
# COMPACT_ATOMS: atom_id res chain seq x y z
N ILE A 1 4.88 0.78 -10.25
CA ILE A 1 4.39 1.73 -9.21
C ILE A 1 5.21 2.99 -9.35
N ASP A 2 4.55 4.12 -9.60
CA ASP A 2 5.24 5.39 -9.82
C ASP A 2 5.69 6.06 -8.50
N ALA A 3 6.32 7.22 -8.61
CA ALA A 3 6.82 7.99 -7.46
C ALA A 3 5.71 8.54 -6.54
N LYS A 4 4.45 8.58 -6.99
CA LYS A 4 3.28 9.01 -6.20
C LYS A 4 2.50 7.82 -5.63
N GLY A 5 2.90 6.60 -5.96
CA GLY A 5 2.25 5.37 -5.50
C GLY A 5 1.21 4.80 -6.45
N PHE A 6 1.00 5.36 -7.64
CA PHE A 6 0.03 4.82 -8.58
C PHE A 6 0.52 3.50 -9.20
N VAL A 7 -0.41 2.55 -9.36
CA VAL A 7 -0.13 1.21 -9.86
C VAL A 7 -0.57 1.12 -11.32
N THR A 8 0.35 0.76 -12.19
CA THR A 8 0.03 0.31 -13.55
C THR A 8 -0.05 -1.21 -13.53
N PHE A 9 -1.23 -1.75 -13.78
CA PHE A 9 -1.44 -3.20 -13.82
C PHE A 9 -0.97 -3.78 -15.15
N ASN A 10 -0.26 -4.90 -15.08
CA ASN A 10 0.03 -5.70 -16.27
C ASN A 10 -1.12 -6.69 -16.52
N TYR A 11 -2.03 -6.34 -17.42
CA TYR A 11 -3.16 -7.21 -17.80
C TYR A 11 -2.76 -8.32 -18.79
N LYS A 12 -1.55 -8.28 -19.35
CA LYS A 12 -1.04 -9.34 -20.24
C LYS A 12 -0.46 -10.48 -19.39
N GLN A 13 -1.34 -11.28 -18.79
CA GLN A 13 -1.01 -12.41 -17.90
C GLN A 13 -1.02 -13.75 -18.66
N THR A 14 -0.25 -13.88 -19.75
CA THR A 14 -0.28 -15.06 -20.63
C THR A 14 0.18 -16.36 -19.98
N THR A 15 0.84 -16.28 -18.82
CA THR A 15 1.38 -17.43 -18.08
C THR A 15 0.65 -17.71 -16.77
N ASN A 16 -0.24 -16.82 -16.32
CA ASN A 16 -0.98 -16.96 -15.06
C ASN A 16 -2.46 -17.19 -15.35
N THR A 17 -2.77 -18.36 -15.92
CA THR A 17 -4.10 -18.71 -16.44
C THR A 17 -5.13 -19.05 -15.36
N ALA A 18 -4.70 -19.23 -14.11
CA ALA A 18 -5.58 -19.54 -12.98
C ALA A 18 -5.95 -18.30 -12.14
N ALA A 19 -5.28 -17.16 -12.37
CA ALA A 19 -5.57 -15.94 -11.62
C ALA A 19 -6.90 -15.30 -12.02
N TYR A 20 -7.56 -14.69 -11.05
CA TYR A 20 -8.77 -13.91 -11.31
C TYR A 20 -8.42 -12.66 -12.14
N PRO A 21 -9.17 -12.35 -13.22
CA PRO A 21 -8.78 -11.32 -14.19
C PRO A 21 -9.01 -9.88 -13.71
N ILE A 22 -9.74 -9.70 -12.61
CA ILE A 22 -10.07 -8.38 -12.06
C ILE A 22 -9.32 -8.20 -10.75
N THR A 23 -8.54 -7.12 -10.66
CA THR A 23 -7.83 -6.73 -9.44
C THR A 23 -7.93 -5.22 -9.27
N ALA A 24 -7.88 -4.77 -8.02
CA ALA A 24 -7.89 -3.37 -7.63
C ALA A 24 -6.94 -3.17 -6.46
N VAL A 25 -6.49 -1.94 -6.28
CA VAL A 25 -5.73 -1.51 -5.10
C VAL A 25 -6.46 -0.36 -4.42
N THR A 26 -6.44 -0.35 -3.10
CA THR A 26 -6.95 0.75 -2.29
C THR A 26 -5.80 1.67 -1.90
N TYR A 27 -6.04 2.98 -1.97
CA TYR A 27 -5.03 3.99 -1.69
C TYR A 27 -5.26 4.69 -0.35
N GLY A 28 -4.19 4.85 0.42
CA GLY A 28 -4.13 5.81 1.53
C GLY A 28 -3.61 7.16 1.04
N LEU A 29 -4.25 8.25 1.45
CA LEU A 29 -3.82 9.62 1.15
C LEU A 29 -3.38 10.30 2.45
N GLY A 30 -2.15 10.80 2.50
CA GLY A 30 -1.59 11.49 3.66
C GLY A 30 -1.01 12.86 3.31
N LYS A 31 -1.10 13.81 4.24
CA LYS A 31 -0.52 15.15 4.07
C LYS A 31 0.98 15.14 4.33
N LEU A 32 1.74 15.84 3.48
CA LEU A 32 3.18 16.00 3.66
C LEU A 32 3.53 17.02 4.76
N ALA A 33 2.66 18.02 4.99
CA ALA A 33 2.89 19.07 5.99
C ALA A 33 3.07 18.49 7.39
N LYS A 34 4.05 18.97 8.14
CA LYS A 34 4.38 18.47 9.47
C LYS A 34 3.32 18.88 10.49
N SER A 35 2.80 17.90 11.22
CA SER A 35 1.95 18.14 12.40
C SER A 35 1.86 16.88 13.25
N SER A 36 1.59 17.01 14.55
CA SER A 36 1.35 15.87 15.44
C SER A 36 0.21 14.97 14.95
N LYS A 37 -0.81 15.54 14.28
CA LYS A 37 -1.89 14.77 13.66
C LYS A 37 -1.40 13.95 12.47
N ASN A 38 -0.53 14.51 11.63
CA ASN A 38 0.02 13.79 10.48
C ASN A 38 1.07 12.76 10.89
N ASP A 39 1.76 12.96 12.02
CA ASP A 39 2.64 11.93 12.60
C ASP A 39 1.83 10.67 12.95
N VAL A 40 0.65 10.82 13.57
CA VAL A 40 -0.25 9.69 13.83
C VAL A 40 -0.69 9.00 12.54
N VAL A 41 -0.97 9.75 11.47
CA VAL A 41 -1.34 9.17 10.17
C VAL A 41 -0.18 8.39 9.54
N ARG A 42 1.07 8.91 9.62
CA ARG A 42 2.28 8.20 9.20
C ARG A 42 2.42 6.87 9.95
N ASP A 43 2.29 6.93 11.27
CA ASP A 43 2.49 5.78 12.15
C ASP A 43 1.38 4.73 11.91
N PHE A 44 0.14 5.17 11.71
CA PHE A 44 -0.97 4.30 11.33
C PHE A 44 -0.73 3.59 10.00
N PHE A 45 -0.35 4.31 8.93
CA PHE A 45 -0.07 3.66 7.64
C PHE A 45 1.11 2.69 7.73
N THR A 46 2.14 3.04 8.49
CA THR A 46 3.29 2.14 8.74
C THR A 46 2.83 0.88 9.45
N TRP A 47 2.06 0.99 10.53
CA TRP A 47 1.52 -0.15 11.26
C TRP A 47 0.58 -1.01 10.40
N VAL A 48 -0.27 -0.40 9.57
CA VAL A 48 -1.14 -1.14 8.64
C VAL A 48 -0.30 -2.00 7.69
N LEU A 49 0.76 -1.43 7.11
CA LEU A 49 1.61 -2.11 6.12
C LEU A 49 2.53 -3.17 6.74
N GLU A 50 3.04 -2.93 7.95
CA GLU A 50 4.02 -3.81 8.60
C GLU A 50 3.38 -4.89 9.48
N THR A 51 2.28 -4.60 10.15
CA THR A 51 1.71 -5.45 11.20
C THR A 51 0.29 -5.89 10.89
N TYR A 52 -0.64 -4.95 10.69
CA TYR A 52 -2.06 -5.31 10.64
C TYR A 52 -2.44 -6.07 9.37
N SER A 53 -2.09 -5.54 8.19
CA SER A 53 -2.45 -6.16 6.91
C SER A 53 -1.84 -7.56 6.76
N PRO A 54 -0.55 -7.80 7.05
CA PRO A 54 0.01 -9.16 7.01
C PRO A 54 -0.72 -10.17 7.90
N ALA A 55 -1.27 -9.76 9.04
CA ALA A 55 -1.95 -10.65 9.97
C ALA A 55 -3.45 -10.84 9.68
N ASN A 56 -4.12 -9.86 9.09
CA ASN A 56 -5.59 -9.81 9.05
C ASN A 56 -6.19 -9.73 7.64
N ALA A 57 -5.43 -9.30 6.62
CA ALA A 57 -6.01 -8.98 5.31
C ALA A 57 -6.73 -10.19 4.68
N GLU A 58 -6.10 -11.37 4.73
CA GLU A 58 -6.65 -12.58 4.11
C GLU A 58 -7.97 -13.01 4.75
N GLY A 59 -8.06 -12.96 6.09
CA GLY A 59 -9.30 -13.25 6.82
C GLY A 59 -10.43 -12.26 6.52
N LEU A 60 -10.12 -11.10 5.94
CA LEU A 60 -11.07 -10.06 5.52
C LEU A 60 -11.31 -10.05 4.01
N GLY A 61 -10.77 -11.02 3.25
CA GLY A 61 -10.93 -11.11 1.80
C GLY A 61 -10.03 -10.17 0.99
N TYR A 62 -8.96 -9.62 1.60
CA TYR A 62 -7.96 -8.79 0.94
C TYR A 62 -6.62 -9.52 0.82
N ALA A 63 -5.80 -9.11 -0.15
CA ALA A 63 -4.41 -9.54 -0.24
C ALA A 63 -3.50 -8.52 0.48
N PRO A 64 -2.61 -8.94 1.40
CA PRO A 64 -1.61 -8.05 1.96
C PRO A 64 -0.59 -7.63 0.90
N LEU A 65 -0.11 -6.37 0.99
CA LEU A 65 0.97 -5.92 0.10
C LEU A 65 2.26 -6.70 0.39
N SER A 66 2.95 -7.10 -0.68
CA SER A 66 4.21 -7.84 -0.60
C SER A 66 5.26 -7.29 -1.59
N GLY A 67 6.50 -7.77 -1.47
CA GLY A 67 7.59 -7.43 -2.38
C GLY A 67 7.80 -5.93 -2.59
N GLU A 68 8.08 -5.53 -3.83
CA GLU A 68 8.34 -4.14 -4.22
C GLU A 68 7.16 -3.20 -3.90
N MET A 69 5.92 -3.72 -3.96
CA MET A 69 4.72 -2.93 -3.65
C MET A 69 4.69 -2.52 -2.18
N LYS A 70 4.97 -3.44 -1.26
CA LYS A 70 5.11 -3.12 0.17
C LYS A 70 6.25 -2.14 0.41
N THR A 71 7.42 -2.37 -0.20
CA THR A 71 8.59 -1.50 -0.03
C THR A 71 8.30 -0.05 -0.45
N LYS A 72 7.68 0.16 -1.61
CA LYS A 72 7.31 1.49 -2.09
C LYS A 72 6.22 2.14 -1.23
N ALA A 73 5.21 1.37 -0.82
CA ALA A 73 4.15 1.87 0.06
C ALA A 73 4.72 2.35 1.41
N LEU A 74 5.65 1.60 2.00
CA LEU A 74 6.33 1.98 3.25
C LEU A 74 7.17 3.25 3.09
N ALA A 75 7.90 3.36 1.97
CA ALA A 75 8.66 4.58 1.66
C ALA A 75 7.75 5.81 1.55
N LEU A 76 6.60 5.67 0.87
CA LEU A 76 5.60 6.74 0.75
C LEU A 76 4.95 7.08 2.09
N ALA A 77 4.58 6.08 2.90
CA ALA A 77 4.01 6.30 4.22
C ALA A 77 4.94 7.17 5.09
N LYS A 78 6.25 6.92 5.05
CA LYS A 78 7.26 7.72 5.78
C LYS A 78 7.37 9.18 5.32
N THR A 79 6.87 9.53 4.13
CA THR A 79 6.85 10.93 3.67
C THR A 79 5.68 11.74 4.25
N VAL A 80 4.68 11.08 4.83
CA VAL A 80 3.61 11.77 5.56
C VAL A 80 4.23 12.51 6.76
N SER A 81 3.84 13.77 6.97
CA SER A 81 4.39 14.65 8.02
C SER A 81 5.89 15.02 7.87
N SER A 82 6.45 14.96 6.67
CA SER A 82 7.90 15.19 6.44
C SER A 82 8.31 16.63 6.11
N LYS A 83 7.37 17.53 5.77
CA LYS A 83 7.66 18.87 5.23
C LYS A 83 7.17 20.00 6.11
#